data_AF-A0A2S2N841-F1
#
_entry.id   AF-A0A2S2N841-F1
#
_cell.length_a   1.000
_cell.length_b   1.000
_cell.length_c   1.000
_cell.angle_alpha   90.00
_cell.angle_beta   90.00
_cell.angle_gamma   90.00
#
_symmetry.space_group_name_H-M   'P 1'
#
loop_
_entity.id
_entity.type
_entity.pdbx_description
1 polymer ?
#
loop_
_entity_poly.entity_id
_entity_poly.type
_entity_poly.pdbx_seq_one_letter_code
_entity_poly.pdbx_strand_id
1 'polypeptide(L)'
;MKVTSFNVVLDDLLNGLNDRFNQETLKLILAVTNLLILEPSQEDLLYLNNVFGIDSEQIQVEIMLLKNIPNIPSGTTSKTLHQWIDFLNSNNRTCIFLHFYKVIVLFTTIPVTTCLCERAFSKLTIVKKKLRSTMTQERLDALMFLFIEQQMTKNINYGEVIEEFKVMIPT
;
A
#
# COMPACT_ATOMS: atom_id res chain seq x y z
N MET A 1 -12.73 31.99 29.07
CA MET A 1 -13.35 30.75 29.57
C MET A 1 -13.93 30.00 28.36
N LYS A 2 -13.21 29.01 27.81
CA LYS A 2 -13.76 28.18 26.73
C LYS A 2 -14.67 27.14 27.37
N VAL A 3 -15.97 27.29 27.19
CA VAL A 3 -16.94 26.27 27.59
C VAL A 3 -16.86 25.17 26.54
N THR A 4 -16.27 24.02 26.89
CA THR A 4 -16.30 22.82 26.06
C THR A 4 -17.65 22.15 26.27
N SER A 5 -18.62 22.50 25.43
CA SER A 5 -19.91 21.82 25.40
C SER A 5 -19.74 20.50 24.65
N PHE A 6 -19.85 19.36 25.35
CA PHE A 6 -19.87 18.04 24.72
C PHE A 6 -21.18 17.90 23.94
N ASN A 7 -21.08 17.74 22.63
CA ASN A 7 -22.20 17.53 21.75
C ASN A 7 -22.00 16.19 21.06
N VAL A 8 -22.60 15.15 21.64
CA VAL A 8 -22.48 13.74 21.25
C VAL A 8 -22.45 13.56 19.73
N VAL A 9 -23.36 14.21 19.00
CA VAL A 9 -23.44 14.05 17.53
C VAL A 9 -22.27 14.69 16.80
N LEU A 10 -21.82 15.87 17.22
CA LEU A 10 -20.68 16.55 16.61
C LEU A 10 -19.37 15.85 16.99
N ASP A 11 -19.25 15.38 18.22
CA ASP A 11 -18.08 14.69 18.73
C ASP A 11 -17.96 13.30 18.09
N ASP A 12 -19.06 12.54 17.93
CA ASP A 12 -19.07 11.28 17.20
C ASP A 12 -18.76 11.46 15.70
N LEU A 13 -19.27 12.54 15.09
CA LEU A 13 -18.96 12.86 13.69
C LEU A 13 -17.49 13.25 13.54
N LEU A 14 -16.94 14.05 14.45
CA LEU A 14 -15.53 14.42 14.46
C LEU A 14 -14.63 13.20 14.71
N ASN A 15 -14.99 12.33 15.65
CA ASN A 15 -14.28 11.09 15.90
C ASN A 15 -14.34 10.16 14.68
N GLY A 16 -15.50 10.00 14.05
CA GLY A 16 -15.65 9.22 12.83
C GLY A 16 -14.84 9.80 11.66
N LEU A 17 -14.73 11.13 11.55
CA LEU A 17 -13.83 11.77 10.59
C LEU A 17 -12.36 11.51 10.94
N ASN A 18 -11.96 11.65 12.20
CA ASN A 18 -10.59 11.42 12.63
C ASN A 18 -10.16 9.96 12.45
N ASP A 19 -11.03 9.00 12.77
CA ASP A 19 -10.77 7.58 12.56
C ASP A 19 -10.67 7.25 11.06
N ARG A 20 -11.59 7.80 10.26
CA ARG A 20 -11.62 7.56 8.81
C ARG A 20 -10.46 8.21 8.06
N PHE A 21 -10.05 9.40 8.47
CA PHE A 21 -8.97 10.17 7.85
C PHE A 21 -7.69 10.16 8.68
N ASN A 22 -7.51 9.13 9.52
CA ASN A 22 -6.42 9.07 10.47
C ASN A 22 -5.07 9.31 9.76
N GLN A 23 -4.29 10.23 10.32
CA GLN A 23 -3.20 10.96 9.68
C GLN A 23 -1.94 10.13 9.42
N GLU A 24 -1.98 8.81 9.65
CA GLU A 24 -0.84 7.91 9.47
C GLU A 24 -0.35 7.90 8.02
N THR A 25 -1.27 7.88 7.06
CA THR A 25 -0.93 7.97 5.62
C THR A 25 -0.32 9.33 5.27
N LEU A 26 -0.77 10.43 5.90
CA LEU A 26 -0.20 11.75 5.68
C LEU A 26 1.24 11.85 6.20
N LYS A 27 1.52 11.32 7.40
CA LYS A 27 2.89 11.26 7.95
C LYS A 27 3.83 10.49 7.03
N LEU A 28 3.37 9.36 6.50
CA LEU A 28 4.12 8.58 5.53
C LEU A 28 4.39 9.35 4.23
N ILE A 29 3.36 10.02 3.68
CA ILE A 29 3.52 10.83 2.46
C ILE A 29 4.54 11.95 2.69
N LEU A 30 4.49 12.64 3.83
CA LEU A 30 5.43 13.71 4.17
C LEU A 30 6.85 13.18 4.32
N ALA A 31 7.06 12.08 5.05
CA ALA A 31 8.36 11.46 5.22
C ALA A 31 8.98 11.03 3.88
N VAL A 32 8.18 10.42 3.00
CA VAL A 32 8.64 10.05 1.65
C VAL A 32 8.88 11.29 0.79
N THR A 33 8.07 12.34 0.91
CA THR A 33 8.30 13.59 0.17
C THR A 33 9.62 14.25 0.57
N ASN A 34 9.93 14.31 1.86
CA ASN A 34 11.21 14.82 2.35
C ASN A 34 12.38 13.96 1.88
N LEU A 35 12.17 12.64 1.80
CA LEU A 35 13.15 11.71 1.23
C LEU A 35 13.41 11.98 -0.27
N LEU A 36 12.39 12.29 -1.07
CA LEU A 36 12.54 12.61 -2.51
C LEU A 36 13.27 13.94 -2.74
N ILE A 37 13.16 14.89 -1.81
CA ILE A 37 13.93 16.14 -1.79
C ILE A 37 15.36 15.89 -1.28
N LEU A 38 15.66 14.69 -0.76
CA LEU A 38 16.91 14.32 -0.11
C LEU A 38 17.16 15.08 1.21
N GLU A 39 16.11 15.60 1.84
CA GLU A 39 16.18 16.32 3.11
C GLU A 39 15.24 15.71 4.18
N PRO A 40 15.33 14.40 4.47
CA PRO A 40 14.54 13.83 5.55
C PRO A 40 15.03 14.30 6.92
N SER A 41 14.10 14.57 7.81
CA SER A 41 14.40 14.79 9.23
C SER A 41 14.77 13.47 9.92
N GLN A 42 15.40 13.54 11.09
CA GLN A 42 15.72 12.33 11.87
C GLN A 42 14.44 11.57 12.29
N GLU A 43 13.34 12.31 12.53
CA GLU A 43 12.03 11.74 12.82
C GLU A 43 11.47 10.96 11.63
N ASP A 44 11.64 11.47 10.40
CA ASP A 44 11.22 10.80 9.17
C ASP A 44 11.96 9.48 8.98
N LEU A 45 13.27 9.46 9.23
CA LEU A 45 14.09 8.24 9.10
C LEU A 45 13.70 7.17 10.12
N LEU A 46 13.43 7.57 11.37
CA LEU A 46 12.92 6.67 12.40
C LEU A 46 11.54 6.13 12.03
N TYR A 47 10.67 6.98 11.50
CA TYR A 47 9.35 6.57 11.06
C TYR A 47 9.41 5.58 9.88
N LEU A 48 10.24 5.84 8.86
CA LEU A 48 10.43 4.94 7.73
C LEU A 48 11.07 3.61 8.14
N ASN A 49 11.97 3.61 9.13
CA ASN A 49 12.49 2.38 9.72
C ASN A 49 11.37 1.55 10.35
N ASN A 50 10.52 2.17 11.17
CA ASN A 50 9.40 1.47 11.82
C ASN A 50 8.37 0.93 10.81
N VAL A 51 8.10 1.67 9.72
CA VAL A 51 7.08 1.28 8.73
C VAL A 51 7.60 0.24 7.74
N PHE A 52 8.83 0.38 7.24
CA PHE A 52 9.36 -0.43 6.14
C PHE A 52 10.50 -1.39 6.54
N GLY A 53 10.97 -1.34 7.78
CA GLY A 53 12.11 -2.14 8.26
C GLY A 53 13.39 -1.81 7.50
N ILE A 54 13.74 -0.53 7.47
CA ILE A 54 14.86 0.02 6.70
C ILE A 54 15.86 0.65 7.66
N ASP A 55 17.12 0.29 7.51
CA ASP A 55 18.21 0.81 8.34
C ASP A 55 18.40 2.32 8.09
N SER A 56 18.20 3.12 9.13
CA SER A 56 18.30 4.58 9.10
C SER A 56 19.71 5.07 8.79
N GLU A 57 20.75 4.33 9.17
CA GLU A 57 22.13 4.72 8.89
C GLU A 57 22.47 4.49 7.40
N GLN A 58 22.07 3.34 6.87
CA GLN A 58 22.33 2.98 5.47
C GLN A 58 21.59 3.89 4.50
N ILE A 59 20.31 4.18 4.76
CA ILE A 59 19.57 5.12 3.92
C ILE A 59 20.17 6.54 3.99
N GLN A 60 20.68 6.96 5.15
CA GLN A 60 21.33 8.26 5.29
C GLN A 60 22.61 8.36 4.45
N VAL A 61 23.43 7.31 4.45
CA VAL A 61 24.63 7.22 3.59
C VAL A 61 24.23 7.26 2.11
N GLU A 62 23.21 6.49 1.72
CA GLU A 62 22.70 6.50 0.34
C GLU A 62 22.22 7.90 -0.09
N ILE A 63 21.50 8.61 0.78
CA ILE A 63 21.06 9.99 0.53
C ILE A 63 22.26 10.93 0.35
N MET A 64 23.29 10.81 1.19
CA MET A 64 24.51 11.62 1.06
C MET A 64 25.21 11.37 -0.27
N LEU A 65 25.27 10.12 -0.73
CA LEU A 65 25.83 9.76 -2.02
C LEU A 65 24.96 10.30 -3.17
N LEU A 66 23.64 10.17 -3.07
CA LEU A 66 22.70 10.68 -4.06
C LEU A 66 22.87 12.19 -4.24
N LYS A 67 22.98 12.98 -3.17
CA LYS A 67 23.19 14.44 -3.24
C LYS A 67 24.39 14.87 -4.08
N ASN A 68 25.41 14.02 -4.18
CA ASN A 68 26.63 14.31 -4.92
C ASN A 68 26.55 13.95 -6.41
N ILE A 69 25.46 13.32 -6.86
CA ILE A 69 25.27 12.95 -8.26
C ILE A 69 24.67 14.14 -9.02
N PRO A 70 25.21 14.53 -10.20
CA PRO A 70 24.58 15.55 -11.03
C PRO A 70 23.32 14.99 -11.74
N ASN A 71 22.34 15.86 -12.02
CA ASN A 71 21.08 15.55 -12.73
C ASN A 71 20.17 14.53 -12.02
N ILE A 72 19.91 14.75 -10.74
CA ILE A 72 18.95 13.94 -9.97
C ILE A 72 17.52 14.45 -10.24
N PRO A 73 16.51 13.56 -10.30
CA PRO A 73 15.12 13.97 -10.25
C PRO A 73 14.81 14.69 -8.94
N SER A 74 14.25 15.89 -9.00
CA SER A 74 13.89 16.67 -7.80
C SER A 74 12.46 17.17 -7.87
N GLY A 75 11.68 16.91 -6.82
CA GLY A 75 10.34 17.45 -6.61
C GLY A 75 9.45 16.53 -5.79
N THR A 76 8.16 16.88 -5.71
CA THR A 76 7.20 16.28 -4.75
C THR A 76 5.99 15.63 -5.41
N THR A 77 5.97 15.57 -6.75
CA THR A 77 4.81 15.11 -7.51
C THR A 77 4.90 13.62 -7.85
N SER A 78 3.78 12.93 -8.08
CA SER A 78 3.79 11.55 -8.58
C SER A 78 4.68 11.35 -9.82
N LYS A 79 4.78 12.33 -10.73
CA LYS A 79 5.73 12.28 -11.86
C LYS A 79 7.19 12.12 -11.41
N THR A 80 7.56 12.78 -10.32
CA THR A 80 8.93 12.72 -9.78
C THR A 80 9.24 11.36 -9.17
N LEU A 81 8.25 10.68 -8.57
CA LEU A 81 8.41 9.28 -8.13
C LEU A 81 8.74 8.36 -9.31
N HIS A 82 8.03 8.50 -10.43
CA HIS A 82 8.33 7.72 -11.64
C HIS A 82 9.71 8.03 -12.20
N GLN A 83 10.09 9.31 -12.26
CA GLN A 83 11.42 9.73 -12.70
C GLN A 83 12.53 9.15 -11.79
N TRP A 84 12.30 9.09 -10.48
CA TRP A 84 13.20 8.44 -9.53
C TRP A 84 13.34 6.94 -9.79
N ILE A 85 12.23 6.24 -10.02
CA ILE A 85 12.25 4.81 -10.36
C ILE A 85 13.02 4.58 -11.66
N ASP A 86 12.77 5.36 -12.70
CA ASP A 86 13.47 5.26 -13.99
C ASP A 86 14.97 5.55 -13.84
N PHE A 87 15.31 6.58 -13.05
CA PHE A 87 16.70 6.93 -12.74
C PHE A 87 17.43 5.81 -11.99
N LEU A 88 16.79 5.18 -11.01
CA LEU A 88 17.37 4.07 -10.24
C LEU A 88 17.49 2.78 -11.06
N ASN A 89 16.52 2.53 -11.95
CA ASN A 89 16.58 1.39 -12.87
C ASN A 89 17.66 1.57 -13.95
N SER A 90 18.04 2.81 -14.28
CA SER A 90 19.15 3.07 -15.19
C SER A 90 20.49 2.65 -14.57
N ASN A 91 21.32 1.93 -15.33
CA ASN A 91 22.70 1.58 -14.95
C ASN A 91 22.86 0.78 -13.64
N ASN A 92 21.92 -0.12 -13.31
CA ASN A 92 21.96 -0.98 -12.11
C ASN A 92 22.13 -0.23 -10.77
N ARG A 93 21.65 1.02 -10.70
CA ARG A 93 21.71 1.84 -9.47
C ARG A 93 20.80 1.33 -8.37
N THR A 94 19.85 0.45 -8.68
CA THR A 94 19.01 -0.28 -7.72
C THR A 94 19.83 -1.11 -6.72
N CYS A 95 20.98 -1.64 -7.13
CA CYS A 95 21.86 -2.40 -6.23
C CYS A 95 22.73 -1.49 -5.34
N ILE A 96 22.98 -0.25 -5.79
CA ILE A 96 23.81 0.72 -5.08
C ILE A 96 22.97 1.47 -4.04
N PHE A 97 21.74 1.85 -4.39
CA PHE A 97 20.80 2.59 -3.53
C PHE A 97 19.63 1.69 -3.14
N LEU A 98 19.94 0.59 -2.47
CA LEU A 98 18.98 -0.46 -2.16
C LEU A 98 17.88 0.05 -1.23
N HIS A 99 18.25 0.77 -0.17
CA HIS A 99 17.31 1.22 0.85
C HIS A 99 16.40 2.31 0.32
N PHE A 100 16.98 3.28 -0.41
CA PHE A 100 16.24 4.35 -1.06
C PHE A 100 15.26 3.79 -2.10
N TYR A 101 15.72 2.87 -2.96
CA TYR A 101 14.85 2.20 -3.94
C TYR A 101 13.72 1.41 -3.25
N LYS A 102 14.05 0.68 -2.19
CA LYS A 102 13.07 -0.10 -1.42
C LYS A 102 11.97 0.78 -0.83
N VAL A 103 12.30 1.94 -0.24
CA VAL A 103 11.28 2.90 0.24
C VAL A 103 10.34 3.30 -0.89
N ILE A 104 10.89 3.71 -2.04
CA ILE A 104 10.10 4.22 -3.16
C ILE A 104 9.16 3.14 -3.69
N VAL A 105 9.66 1.92 -3.91
CA VAL A 105 8.84 0.80 -4.39
C VAL A 105 7.75 0.47 -3.39
N LEU A 106 8.09 0.27 -2.11
CA LEU A 106 7.10 -0.06 -1.08
C LEU A 106 6.03 1.02 -0.97
N PHE A 107 6.43 2.30 -0.96
CA PHE A 107 5.50 3.41 -0.95
C PHE A 107 4.55 3.40 -2.16
N THR A 108 5.06 3.13 -3.37
CA THR A 108 4.18 3.04 -4.57
C THR A 108 3.23 1.85 -4.56
N THR A 109 3.54 0.79 -3.80
CA THR A 109 2.64 -0.36 -3.64
C THR A 109 1.54 -0.14 -2.60
N ILE A 110 1.70 0.86 -1.72
CA ILE A 110 0.68 1.16 -0.71
C ILE A 110 -0.54 1.80 -1.41
N PRO A 111 -1.74 1.22 -1.25
CA PRO A 111 -2.93 1.81 -1.80
C PRO A 111 -3.29 3.09 -1.02
N VAL A 112 -3.13 4.24 -1.67
CA VAL A 112 -3.48 5.56 -1.08
C VAL A 112 -5.00 5.78 -1.06
N THR A 113 -5.77 5.03 -1.84
CA THR A 113 -7.22 5.19 -1.97
C THR A 113 -7.99 3.93 -1.57
N THR A 114 -9.21 4.13 -1.06
CA THR A 114 -10.16 3.06 -0.71
C THR A 114 -10.76 2.36 -1.93
N CYS A 115 -10.40 2.74 -3.16
CA CYS A 115 -10.99 2.21 -4.39
C CYS A 115 -10.84 0.69 -4.54
N LEU A 116 -9.76 0.11 -4.02
CA LEU A 116 -9.57 -1.35 -3.98
C LEU A 116 -10.58 -2.03 -3.06
N CYS A 117 -10.80 -1.47 -1.87
CA CYS A 117 -11.83 -1.94 -0.94
C CYS A 117 -13.22 -1.81 -1.54
N GLU A 118 -13.55 -0.68 -2.17
CA GLU A 118 -14.83 -0.46 -2.85
C GLU A 118 -15.06 -1.46 -3.99
N ARG A 119 -14.02 -1.76 -4.77
CA ARG A 119 -14.06 -2.81 -5.80
C ARG A 119 -14.32 -4.18 -5.18
N ALA A 120 -13.64 -4.52 -4.08
CA ALA A 120 -13.86 -5.77 -3.36
C ALA A 120 -15.29 -5.86 -2.79
N PHE A 121 -15.83 -4.79 -2.20
CA PHE A 121 -17.21 -4.73 -1.69
C PHE A 121 -18.26 -4.82 -2.82
N SER A 122 -17.97 -4.25 -3.99
CA SER A 122 -18.79 -4.42 -5.19
C SER A 122 -18.84 -5.89 -5.62
N LYS A 123 -17.68 -6.57 -5.65
CA LYS A 123 -17.61 -8.01 -5.93
C LYS A 123 -18.30 -8.84 -4.85
N LEU A 124 -18.15 -8.48 -3.58
CA LEU A 124 -18.83 -9.13 -2.46
C LEU A 124 -20.34 -9.11 -2.62
N THR A 125 -20.90 -7.98 -3.09
CA THR A 125 -22.34 -7.86 -3.37
C THR A 125 -22.80 -8.83 -4.47
N ILE A 126 -21.92 -9.16 -5.42
CA ILE A 126 -22.21 -10.14 -6.49
C ILE A 126 -22.13 -11.59 -5.97
N VAL A 127 -21.15 -11.87 -5.09
CA VAL A 127 -20.94 -13.21 -4.51
C VAL A 127 -22.03 -13.53 -3.48
N LYS A 128 -22.25 -12.61 -2.54
CA LYS A 128 -23.23 -12.68 -1.44
C LYS A 128 -24.51 -11.92 -1.78
N LYS A 129 -25.24 -12.39 -2.79
CA LYS A 129 -26.56 -11.85 -3.16
C LYS A 129 -27.62 -12.21 -2.11
N LYS A 130 -28.74 -11.49 -2.11
CA LYS A 130 -29.88 -11.70 -1.20
C LYS A 130 -30.35 -13.17 -1.08
N LEU A 131 -30.28 -13.94 -2.17
CA LEU A 131 -30.67 -15.35 -2.22
C LEU A 131 -29.55 -16.33 -1.80
N ARG A 132 -28.32 -15.85 -1.63
CA ARG A 132 -27.14 -16.61 -1.20
C ARG A 132 -26.51 -15.98 0.05
N SER A 133 -27.33 -15.65 1.04
CA SER A 133 -26.88 -15.00 2.27
C SER A 133 -26.34 -15.97 3.32
N THR A 134 -26.64 -17.27 3.21
CA THR A 134 -26.36 -18.32 4.21
C THR A 134 -25.22 -19.26 3.80
N MET A 135 -24.08 -18.70 3.36
CA MET A 135 -22.87 -19.50 3.09
C MET A 135 -21.88 -19.43 4.26
N THR A 136 -21.05 -20.46 4.42
CA THR A 136 -19.96 -20.47 5.40
C THR A 136 -18.88 -19.45 5.03
N GLN A 137 -18.14 -18.97 6.03
CA GLN A 137 -17.09 -17.98 5.83
C GLN A 137 -15.99 -18.50 4.90
N GLU A 138 -15.58 -19.76 5.09
CA GLU A 138 -14.59 -20.43 4.24
C GLU A 138 -15.01 -20.45 2.76
N ARG A 139 -16.28 -20.80 2.48
CA ARG A 139 -16.82 -20.78 1.11
C ARG A 139 -16.87 -19.37 0.54
N LEU A 140 -17.25 -18.39 1.36
CA LEU A 140 -17.30 -16.99 0.94
C LEU A 140 -15.90 -16.49 0.55
N ASP A 141 -14.90 -16.77 1.37
CA ASP A 141 -13.53 -16.32 1.18
C ASP A 141 -12.91 -16.96 -0.07
N ALA A 142 -13.10 -18.27 -0.27
CA ALA A 142 -12.66 -18.96 -1.48
C ALA A 142 -13.30 -18.39 -2.76
N LEU A 143 -14.61 -18.10 -2.73
CA LEU A 143 -15.29 -17.48 -3.87
C LEU A 143 -14.81 -16.04 -4.09
N MET A 144 -14.67 -15.25 -3.03
CA MET A 144 -14.18 -13.88 -3.11
C MET A 144 -12.79 -13.82 -3.74
N PHE A 145 -11.89 -14.72 -3.36
CA PHE A 145 -10.56 -14.84 -3.95
C PHE A 145 -10.64 -15.02 -5.48
N LEU A 146 -11.45 -15.97 -5.96
CA LEU A 146 -11.64 -16.21 -7.40
C LEU A 146 -12.22 -14.99 -8.15
N PHE A 147 -13.10 -14.21 -7.49
CA PHE A 147 -13.74 -13.02 -8.07
C PHE A 147 -12.85 -11.78 -8.06
N ILE A 148 -11.95 -11.65 -7.08
CA ILE A 148 -10.91 -10.61 -7.05
C ILE A 148 -9.89 -10.89 -8.15
N GLU A 149 -9.39 -12.13 -8.21
CA GLU A 149 -8.40 -12.59 -9.20
C GLU A 149 -9.04 -13.09 -10.49
N GLN A 150 -10.19 -12.54 -10.87
CA GLN A 150 -10.99 -13.03 -11.99
C GLN A 150 -10.23 -13.05 -13.32
N GLN A 151 -9.22 -12.18 -13.50
CA GLN A 151 -8.37 -12.18 -14.69
C GLN A 151 -7.51 -13.45 -14.78
N MET A 152 -6.92 -13.90 -13.66
CA MET A 152 -6.16 -15.14 -13.60
C MET A 152 -7.09 -16.34 -13.64
N THR A 153 -8.20 -16.30 -12.89
CA THR A 153 -9.19 -17.39 -12.82
C THR A 153 -9.76 -17.76 -14.19
N LYS A 154 -9.93 -16.78 -15.10
CA LYS A 154 -10.40 -17.02 -16.48
C LYS A 154 -9.47 -17.90 -17.30
N ASN A 155 -8.17 -17.92 -16.96
CA ASN A 155 -7.16 -18.68 -17.68
C ASN A 155 -6.92 -20.07 -17.06
N ILE A 156 -7.60 -20.40 -15.97
CA ILE A 156 -7.48 -21.71 -15.32
C ILE A 156 -8.12 -22.79 -16.19
N ASN A 157 -7.40 -23.87 -16.43
CA ASN A 157 -7.90 -25.03 -17.16
C ASN A 157 -8.77 -25.91 -16.26
N TYR A 158 -10.07 -25.95 -16.53
CA TYR A 158 -11.00 -26.78 -15.76
C TYR A 158 -10.65 -28.28 -15.78
N GLY A 159 -10.04 -28.78 -16.85
CA GLY A 159 -9.63 -30.19 -16.93
C GLY A 159 -8.56 -30.53 -15.90
N GLU A 160 -7.57 -29.66 -15.72
CA GLU A 160 -6.51 -29.84 -14.72
C GLU A 160 -7.07 -29.82 -13.30
N VAL A 161 -7.98 -28.89 -13.01
CA VAL A 161 -8.64 -28.80 -11.70
C VAL A 161 -9.43 -30.07 -11.37
N ILE A 162 -10.11 -30.65 -12.38
CA ILE A 162 -10.86 -31.89 -12.19
C ILE A 162 -9.92 -33.06 -11.89
N GLU A 163 -8.81 -33.20 -12.62
CA GLU A 163 -7.83 -34.26 -12.36
C GLU A 163 -7.18 -34.12 -10.98
N GLU A 164 -6.84 -32.90 -10.57
CA GLU A 164 -6.29 -32.64 -9.24
C GLU A 164 -7.30 -32.99 -8.14
N PHE A 165 -8.57 -32.60 -8.31
CA PHE A 165 -9.62 -32.92 -7.35
C PHE A 165 -9.89 -34.43 -7.21
N LYS A 166 -9.74 -35.20 -8.28
CA LYS A 166 -9.91 -36.68 -8.24
C LYS A 166 -8.90 -37.37 -7.32
N VAL A 167 -7.68 -36.84 -7.24
CA VAL A 167 -6.58 -37.42 -6.46
C VAL A 167 -6.62 -36.93 -5.00
N MET A 168 -7.38 -35.87 -4.72
CA MET A 168 -7.49 -35.29 -3.39
C MET A 168 -8.33 -36.20 -2.47
N ILE A 169 -7.76 -36.61 -1.34
CA ILE A 169 -8.44 -37.44 -0.35
C ILE A 169 -9.41 -36.54 0.44
N PRO A 170 -10.67 -36.94 0.68
CA PRO A 170 -11.59 -36.15 1.49
C PRO A 170 -11.02 -36.01 2.91
N THR A 171 -10.76 -34.78 3.33
CA THR A 171 -10.46 -34.42 4.73
C THR A 171 -11.73 -34.31 5.55
#